data_AF-A0A8B6EK14-F1
#
_entry.id   AF-A0A8B6EK14-F1
#
_cell.length_a   1.000
_cell.length_b   1.000
_cell.length_c   1.000
_cell.angle_alpha   90.00
_cell.angle_beta   90.00
_cell.angle_gamma   90.00
#
_symmetry.space_group_name_H-M   'P 1'
#
loop_
_entity.id
_entity.type
_entity.pdbx_description
1 polymer ?
#
loop_
_entity_poly.entity_id
_entity_poly.type
_entity_poly.pdbx_seq_one_letter_code
_entity_poly.pdbx_strand_id
1 'polypeptide(L)'
;AASYKRVCYFTNWAQYRSGIGKYKANNVDPFLCTHVIYAFAKLESNYIRPYEWNDISVWGQGQFDMMHDVRSKNPDLKLLLAVGGWNHGTKPFTRIVANQSNMDAFATNSIKFLRQNGFDGLDLDWEYPANR
;
A
#
# COMPACT_ATOMS: atom_id res chain seq x y z
N ALA A 1 12.93 -25.70 -6.97
CA ALA A 1 12.52 -25.55 -5.55
C ALA A 1 11.85 -24.20 -5.38
N ALA A 2 10.74 -24.11 -4.64
CA ALA A 2 10.12 -22.82 -4.35
C ALA A 2 10.97 -22.08 -3.31
N SER A 3 11.44 -20.86 -3.65
CA SER A 3 12.20 -20.02 -2.71
C SER A 3 11.26 -19.42 -1.66
N TYR A 4 11.70 -19.35 -0.40
CA TYR A 4 10.95 -18.70 0.68
C TYR A 4 10.74 -17.21 0.41
N LYS A 5 9.58 -16.68 0.81
CA LYS A 5 9.26 -15.25 0.73
C LYS A 5 9.56 -14.57 2.06
N ARG A 6 10.32 -13.47 2.02
CA ARG A 6 10.47 -12.51 3.12
C ARG A 6 9.66 -11.26 2.75
N VAL A 7 8.53 -11.06 3.44
CA VAL A 7 7.54 -10.00 3.16
C VAL A 7 7.60 -8.96 4.27
N CYS A 8 7.84 -7.71 3.91
CA CYS A 8 8.12 -6.64 4.87
C CYS A 8 7.11 -5.52 4.73
N TYR A 9 6.44 -5.15 5.83
CA TYR A 9 5.62 -3.94 5.85
C TYR A 9 6.50 -2.71 6.06
N PHE A 10 6.35 -1.73 5.17
CA PHE A 10 6.83 -0.38 5.37
C PHE A 10 5.65 0.51 5.77
N THR A 11 5.77 1.25 6.86
CA THR A 11 4.71 2.10 7.38
C THR A 11 4.98 3.56 7.05
N ASN A 12 4.12 4.23 6.27
CA ASN A 12 4.35 5.59 5.78
C ASN A 12 4.51 6.62 6.90
N TRP A 13 3.79 6.46 8.02
CA TRP A 13 3.88 7.34 9.18
C TRP A 13 5.24 7.29 9.91
N ALA A 14 6.11 6.32 9.62
CA ALA A 14 7.47 6.31 10.17
C ALA A 14 8.30 7.53 9.74
N GLN A 15 7.87 8.23 8.68
CA GLN A 15 8.48 9.48 8.22
C GLN A 15 8.46 10.60 9.26
N TYR A 16 7.53 10.53 10.21
CA TYR A 16 7.31 11.54 11.25
C TYR A 16 8.07 11.25 12.55
N ARG A 17 8.75 10.10 12.66
CA ARG A 17 9.60 9.80 13.82
C ARG A 17 10.78 10.77 13.89
N SER A 18 11.28 11.02 15.10
CA SER A 18 12.39 11.95 15.37
C SER A 18 13.73 11.21 15.50
N GLY A 19 14.83 11.95 15.29
CA GLY A 19 16.20 11.45 15.49
C GLY A 19 16.51 10.21 14.64
N ILE A 20 17.20 9.25 15.25
CA ILE A 20 17.61 7.98 14.60
C ILE A 20 16.42 7.08 14.22
N GLY A 21 15.22 7.35 14.73
CA GLY A 21 14.02 6.60 14.42
C GLY A 21 13.32 7.04 13.13
N LYS A 22 13.73 8.17 12.54
CA LYS A 22 13.15 8.71 11.31
C LYS A 22 13.39 7.76 10.14
N TYR A 23 12.32 7.33 9.48
CA TYR A 23 12.41 6.33 8.42
C TYR A 23 11.42 6.64 7.29
N LYS A 24 11.92 6.80 6.06
CA LYS A 24 11.17 7.07 4.83
C LYS A 24 11.32 5.89 3.87
N ALA A 25 10.52 5.89 2.79
CA ALA A 25 10.54 4.82 1.80
C ALA A 25 11.94 4.58 1.21
N ASN A 26 12.71 5.64 0.95
CA ASN A 26 14.08 5.52 0.43
C ASN A 26 15.11 4.96 1.43
N ASN A 27 14.73 4.72 2.70
CA ASN A 27 15.56 4.03 3.67
C ASN A 27 15.42 2.50 3.61
N VAL A 28 14.45 1.98 2.85
CA VAL A 28 14.27 0.53 2.67
C VAL A 28 15.47 -0.06 1.93
N ASP A 29 16.04 -1.11 2.50
CA ASP A 29 17.10 -1.90 1.86
C ASP A 29 16.48 -2.72 0.71
N PRO A 30 16.86 -2.47 -0.56
CA PRO A 30 16.27 -3.13 -1.72
C PRO A 30 16.52 -4.65 -1.77
N PHE A 31 17.51 -5.18 -1.04
CA PHE A 31 17.88 -6.59 -1.04
C PHE A 31 17.45 -7.31 0.25
N LEU A 32 16.93 -6.58 1.23
CA LEU A 32 16.46 -7.16 2.48
C LEU A 32 15.13 -7.90 2.30
N CYS A 33 14.26 -7.61 1.35
CA CYS A 33 12.97 -8.30 1.27
C CYS A 33 12.72 -8.82 -0.14
N THR A 34 11.91 -9.88 -0.24
CA THR A 34 11.40 -10.34 -1.54
C THR A 34 10.17 -9.52 -1.96
N HIS A 35 9.39 -9.08 -0.97
CA HIS A 35 8.22 -8.24 -1.16
C HIS A 35 8.24 -7.14 -0.10
N VAL A 36 7.94 -5.91 -0.50
CA VAL A 36 7.65 -4.79 0.40
C VAL A 36 6.19 -4.42 0.22
N ILE A 37 5.46 -4.33 1.33
CA ILE A 37 4.08 -3.89 1.38
C ILE A 37 4.05 -2.46 1.94
N TYR A 38 3.59 -1.50 1.15
CA TYR A 38 3.41 -0.12 1.58
C TYR A 38 2.12 0.00 2.39
N ALA A 39 2.25 0.22 3.69
CA ALA A 39 1.17 0.48 4.63
C ALA A 39 1.04 1.99 4.89
N PHE A 40 -0.07 2.63 4.58
CA PHE A 40 -1.27 2.11 3.92
C PHE A 40 -1.76 3.11 2.86
N ALA A 41 -2.62 2.65 1.97
CA ALA A 41 -3.62 3.47 1.30
C ALA A 41 -4.98 3.30 2.00
N LYS A 42 -5.97 4.12 1.64
CA LYS A 42 -7.31 4.11 2.22
C LYS A 42 -8.39 3.88 1.19
N LEU A 43 -9.54 3.36 1.62
CA LEU A 43 -10.74 3.29 0.81
C LEU A 43 -11.57 4.56 0.94
N GLU A 44 -12.06 5.05 -0.19
CA GLU A 44 -13.07 6.09 -0.25
C GLU A 44 -14.13 5.67 -1.28
N SER A 45 -15.31 5.30 -0.79
CA SER A 45 -16.32 4.58 -1.58
C SER A 45 -15.74 3.30 -2.19
N ASN A 46 -15.73 3.17 -3.53
CA ASN A 46 -15.19 2.00 -4.25
C ASN A 46 -13.79 2.29 -4.84
N TYR A 47 -13.07 3.27 -4.31
CA TYR A 47 -11.76 3.71 -4.82
C TYR A 47 -10.67 3.56 -3.76
N ILE A 48 -9.48 3.14 -4.21
CA ILE A 48 -8.24 3.29 -3.44
C ILE A 48 -7.77 4.74 -3.58
N ARG A 49 -7.34 5.33 -2.46
CA ARG A 49 -6.77 6.68 -2.38
C ARG A 49 -5.45 6.66 -1.60
N PRO A 50 -4.51 7.56 -1.90
CA PRO A 50 -3.37 7.80 -1.02
C PRO A 50 -3.87 8.12 0.39
N TYR A 51 -3.15 7.65 1.39
CA TYR A 51 -3.53 7.90 2.78
C TYR A 51 -3.32 9.37 3.13
N GLU A 52 -2.17 9.91 2.72
CA GLU A 52 -1.77 11.29 2.98
C GLU A 52 -1.20 12.01 1.74
N TRP A 53 -1.09 13.33 1.85
CA TRP A 53 -0.76 14.25 0.76
C TRP A 53 0.62 14.02 0.12
N ASN A 54 1.52 13.32 0.82
CA ASN A 54 2.89 13.07 0.34
C ASN A 54 3.14 11.60 -0.05
N ASP A 55 2.12 10.74 -0.05
CA ASP A 55 2.23 9.42 -0.68
C ASP A 55 2.43 9.59 -2.20
N ILE A 56 1.59 10.45 -2.81
CA ILE A 56 1.69 10.91 -4.20
C ILE A 56 1.84 12.43 -4.15
N SER A 57 3.00 12.96 -4.56
CA SER A 57 3.30 14.38 -4.50
C SER A 57 3.31 15.01 -5.91
N VAL A 58 2.80 16.23 -6.02
CA VAL A 58 2.87 17.06 -7.25
C VAL A 58 3.94 18.15 -7.16
N TRP A 59 4.53 18.36 -5.98
CA TRP A 59 5.48 19.44 -5.68
C TRP A 59 6.92 18.93 -5.52
N GLY A 60 7.15 17.64 -5.77
CA GLY A 60 8.42 16.96 -5.57
C GLY A 60 8.20 15.45 -5.45
N GLN A 61 9.21 14.74 -4.97
CA GLN A 61 9.15 13.28 -4.85
C GLN A 61 8.19 12.84 -3.73
N GLY A 62 7.18 12.03 -4.08
CA GLY A 62 6.30 11.37 -3.11
C GLY A 62 6.92 10.10 -2.53
N GLN A 63 6.32 9.55 -1.49
CA GLN A 63 6.78 8.28 -0.89
C GLN A 63 6.61 7.08 -1.84
N PHE A 64 5.60 7.10 -2.73
CA PHE A 64 5.47 6.07 -3.78
C PHE A 64 6.65 6.12 -4.74
N ASP A 65 7.04 7.32 -5.19
CA ASP A 65 8.21 7.50 -6.07
C ASP A 65 9.50 7.00 -5.39
N MET A 66 9.66 7.32 -4.10
CA MET A 66 10.80 6.84 -3.31
C MET A 66 10.85 5.31 -3.20
N MET A 67 9.70 4.63 -3.13
CA MET A 67 9.65 3.16 -3.17
C MET A 67 10.05 2.62 -4.54
N HIS A 68 9.62 3.28 -5.62
CA HIS A 68 10.00 2.88 -6.97
C HIS A 68 11.50 3.05 -7.21
N ASP A 69 12.13 4.05 -6.61
CA ASP A 69 13.59 4.21 -6.60
C ASP A 69 14.31 3.10 -5.83
N VAL A 70 13.69 2.55 -4.78
CA VAL A 70 14.22 1.36 -4.09
C VAL A 70 14.13 0.14 -5.01
N ARG A 71 12.97 -0.09 -5.63
CA ARG A 71 12.79 -1.20 -6.58
C ARG A 71 13.70 -1.08 -7.80
N SER A 72 14.01 0.11 -8.30
CA SER A 72 14.90 0.26 -9.46
C SER A 72 16.30 -0.31 -9.23
N LYS A 73 16.74 -0.41 -7.97
CA LYS A 73 18.01 -1.04 -7.56
C LYS A 73 17.94 -2.56 -7.50
N ASN A 74 16.74 -3.14 -7.37
CA ASN A 74 16.50 -4.58 -7.35
C ASN A 74 15.19 -4.90 -8.10
N PRO A 75 15.25 -5.16 -9.41
CA PRO A 75 14.07 -5.46 -10.23
C PRO A 75 13.29 -6.72 -9.80
N ASP A 76 13.88 -7.60 -9.00
CA ASP A 76 13.21 -8.79 -8.46
C ASP A 76 12.31 -8.46 -7.26
N LEU A 77 12.52 -7.31 -6.60
CA LEU A 77 11.70 -6.85 -5.48
C LEU A 77 10.25 -6.57 -5.94
N LYS A 78 9.28 -7.16 -5.24
CA LYS A 78 7.85 -6.88 -5.47
C LYS A 78 7.34 -5.80 -4.53
N LEU A 79 6.65 -4.80 -5.09
CA LEU A 79 6.01 -3.74 -4.32
C LEU A 79 4.49 -3.92 -4.33
N LEU A 80 3.91 -4.14 -3.14
CA LEU A 80 2.47 -4.21 -2.96
C LEU A 80 1.99 -2.98 -2.20
N LEU A 81 0.75 -2.57 -2.44
CA LEU A 81 0.08 -1.54 -1.67
C LEU A 81 -0.92 -2.19 -0.71
N ALA A 82 -0.79 -1.96 0.59
CA ALA A 82 -1.82 -2.36 1.54
C ALA A 82 -2.91 -1.30 1.62
N VAL A 83 -4.16 -1.74 1.71
CA VAL A 83 -5.32 -0.88 1.95
C VAL A 83 -6.03 -1.36 3.20
N GLY A 84 -6.29 -0.45 4.13
CA GLY A 84 -6.97 -0.76 5.39
C GLY A 84 -6.11 -0.48 6.62
N GLY A 85 -5.96 -1.51 7.45
CA GLY A 85 -5.32 -1.42 8.76
C GLY A 85 -6.26 -0.90 9.85
N TRP A 86 -5.85 -1.10 11.11
CA TRP A 86 -6.62 -0.74 12.31
C TRP A 86 -7.32 0.63 12.26
N ASN A 87 -6.58 1.70 11.93
CA ASN A 87 -7.11 3.07 11.93
C ASN A 87 -8.13 3.34 10.81
N HIS A 88 -8.15 2.52 9.76
CA HIS A 88 -9.10 2.69 8.67
C HIS A 88 -10.51 2.20 9.07
N GLY A 89 -10.58 1.26 10.00
CA GLY A 89 -11.82 0.65 10.46
C GLY A 89 -12.53 -0.17 9.39
N THR A 90 -13.76 -0.61 9.68
CA THR A 90 -14.46 -1.62 8.86
C THR A 90 -15.51 -1.06 7.91
N LYS A 91 -16.09 0.11 8.21
CA LYS A 91 -17.22 0.67 7.45
C LYS A 91 -16.96 0.80 5.94
N PRO A 92 -15.78 1.24 5.47
CA PRO A 92 -15.48 1.31 4.05
C PRO A 92 -15.49 -0.07 3.37
N PHE A 93 -14.89 -1.09 4.00
CA PHE A 93 -14.91 -2.47 3.51
C PHE A 93 -16.33 -3.04 3.46
N THR A 94 -17.12 -2.85 4.52
CA THR A 94 -18.53 -3.29 4.57
C THR A 94 -19.34 -2.72 3.41
N ARG A 95 -19.11 -1.45 3.04
CA ARG A 95 -19.77 -0.81 1.88
C ARG A 95 -19.40 -1.49 0.57
N ILE A 96 -18.11 -1.79 0.39
CA ILE A 96 -17.60 -2.42 -0.84
C ILE A 96 -18.20 -3.82 -1.03
N VAL A 97 -18.24 -4.62 0.04
CA VAL A 97 -18.73 -6.01 -0.05
C VAL A 97 -20.25 -6.13 0.02
N ALA A 98 -20.99 -5.02 0.21
CA ALA A 98 -22.44 -5.04 0.38
C ALA A 98 -23.21 -5.56 -0.85
N ASN A 99 -22.62 -5.49 -2.05
CA ASN A 99 -23.21 -6.06 -3.26
C ASN A 99 -22.14 -6.26 -4.36
N GLN A 100 -22.48 -7.07 -5.37
CA GLN A 100 -21.60 -7.41 -6.48
C GLN A 100 -21.11 -6.19 -7.27
N SER A 101 -22.00 -5.22 -7.54
CA SER A 101 -21.65 -4.01 -8.31
C SER A 101 -20.55 -3.19 -7.62
N ASN A 102 -20.60 -3.07 -6.29
CA ASN A 102 -19.56 -2.40 -5.52
C ASN A 102 -18.22 -3.16 -5.54
N MET A 103 -18.25 -4.49 -5.44
CA MET A 103 -17.05 -5.32 -5.54
C MET A 103 -16.42 -5.24 -6.94
N ASP A 104 -17.22 -5.27 -8.00
CA ASP A 104 -16.75 -5.16 -9.39
C ASP A 104 -16.13 -3.78 -9.65
N ALA A 105 -16.77 -2.72 -9.14
CA ALA A 105 -16.24 -1.36 -9.19
C ALA A 105 -14.92 -1.25 -8.42
N PHE A 106 -14.85 -1.81 -7.22
CA PHE A 106 -13.63 -1.81 -6.41
C PHE A 106 -12.50 -2.56 -7.10
N ALA A 107 -12.74 -3.76 -7.64
CA ALA A 107 -11.74 -4.54 -8.36
C ALA A 107 -11.20 -3.78 -9.58
N THR A 108 -12.10 -3.21 -10.39
CA THR A 108 -11.75 -2.43 -11.58
C THR A 108 -10.93 -1.19 -11.23
N ASN A 109 -11.37 -0.42 -10.23
CA ASN A 109 -10.68 0.78 -9.79
C ASN A 109 -9.34 0.48 -9.13
N SER A 110 -9.22 -0.64 -8.41
CA SER A 110 -7.96 -1.07 -7.79
C SER A 110 -6.92 -1.40 -8.84
N ILE A 111 -7.27 -2.16 -9.88
CA ILE A 111 -6.36 -2.47 -11.00
C ILE A 111 -5.86 -1.16 -11.63
N LYS A 112 -6.77 -0.21 -11.89
CA LYS A 112 -6.40 1.09 -12.46
C LYS A 112 -5.44 1.85 -11.56
N PHE A 113 -5.75 1.98 -10.26
CA PHE A 113 -4.92 2.71 -9.31
C PHE A 113 -3.52 2.10 -9.17
N LEU A 114 -3.43 0.78 -9.02
CA LEU A 114 -2.14 0.09 -8.85
C LEU A 114 -1.26 0.21 -10.08
N ARG A 115 -1.82 0.04 -11.28
CA ARG A 115 -1.08 0.22 -12.55
C ARG A 115 -0.61 1.65 -12.74
N GLN A 116 -1.47 2.64 -12.45
CA GLN A 116 -1.12 4.05 -12.55
C GLN A 116 0.01 4.45 -11.60
N ASN A 117 0.08 3.81 -10.43
CA ASN A 117 1.08 4.09 -9.40
C ASN A 117 2.18 3.03 -9.34
N GLY A 118 2.32 2.18 -10.36
CA GLY A 118 3.44 1.24 -10.51
C GLY A 118 3.55 0.11 -9.48
N PHE A 119 2.47 -0.30 -8.82
CA PHE A 119 2.48 -1.42 -7.85
C PHE A 119 2.27 -2.78 -8.52
N ASP A 120 2.92 -3.81 -7.99
CA ASP A 120 2.87 -5.20 -8.46
C ASP A 120 1.67 -5.98 -7.88
N GLY A 121 1.02 -5.45 -6.84
CA GLY A 121 -0.12 -6.11 -6.23
C GLY A 121 -0.81 -5.30 -5.13
N LEU A 122 -1.88 -5.88 -4.62
CA LEU A 122 -2.71 -5.33 -3.55
C LEU A 122 -2.63 -6.26 -2.34
N ASP A 123 -2.50 -5.67 -1.16
CA ASP A 123 -2.71 -6.33 0.12
C ASP A 123 -4.00 -5.78 0.75
N LEU A 124 -4.93 -6.66 1.14
CA LEU A 124 -6.24 -6.29 1.69
C LEU A 124 -6.24 -6.53 3.20
N ASP A 125 -6.12 -5.44 3.96
CA ASP A 125 -5.99 -5.49 5.41
C ASP A 125 -7.29 -5.02 6.08
N TRP A 126 -8.36 -5.83 5.92
CA TRP A 126 -9.64 -5.60 6.58
C TRP A 126 -9.63 -6.21 7.99
N GLU A 127 -9.59 -5.35 9.01
CA GLU A 127 -9.57 -5.73 10.42
C GLU A 127 -10.88 -5.38 11.15
N TYR A 128 -11.86 -6.28 11.32
CA TYR A 128 -12.00 -7.59 10.69
C TYR A 128 -13.42 -7.73 10.14
N PRO A 129 -13.62 -8.53 9.07
CA PRO A 129 -14.96 -8.95 8.66
C PRO A 129 -15.63 -9.69 9.80
N ALA A 130 -16.87 -9.31 10.13
CA ALA A 130 -17.68 -10.00 11.12
C ALA A 130 -19.17 -9.76 10.79
N ASN A 131 -20.05 -10.54 11.41
CA ASN A 131 -21.49 -10.31 11.37
C ASN A 131 -21.81 -9.07 12.22
N ARG A 132 -21.69 -7.89 11.62
CA ARG A 132 -21.99 -6.60 12.25
C ARG A 132 -23.17 -5.94 11.57
#